data_AF-A0A2A2IVY5-F1
#
_entry.id   AF-A0A2A2IVY5-F1
#
_cell.length_a   1.000
_cell.length_b   1.000
_cell.length_c   1.000
_cell.angle_alpha   90.00
_cell.angle_beta   90.00
_cell.angle_gamma   90.00
#
_symmetry.space_group_name_H-M   'P 1'
#
loop_
_entity.id
_entity.type
_entity.pdbx_description
1 polymer ?
#
loop_
_entity_poly.entity_id
_entity_poly.type
_entity_poly.pdbx_seq_one_letter_code
_entity_poly.pdbx_strand_id
1 'polypeptide(L)'
;MQDDNPFAAPTVPLVDTQPSELQGWTAGRLNLLGWLCLAGVLGNTLLWLSSFAGVWLDPAQLQVLNDWLGVALVLLGCYLLLQLKQLAEARFNAQGLQRPVWVMVLFSLLFEGGMLLLGEPTGELDWPLFLSLAGVFLLGCISLWLGIRLLRVENVYPSFRLMAWLDIAGGVMLMSLLLALLAPLPLIGALLAQMLLFFRVAAELQEA
;
A
#
# COMPACT_ATOMS: atom_id res chain seq x y z
N MET A 1 -48.19 -36.54 -8.88
CA MET A 1 -47.67 -36.77 -7.52
C MET A 1 -46.83 -35.54 -7.20
N GLN A 2 -47.34 -34.66 -6.34
CA GLN A 2 -46.61 -33.47 -5.88
C GLN A 2 -45.48 -33.95 -4.97
N ASP A 3 -44.25 -33.59 -5.32
CA ASP A 3 -43.04 -33.88 -4.55
C ASP A 3 -42.90 -32.78 -3.48
N ASP A 4 -43.69 -32.92 -2.41
CA ASP A 4 -43.76 -31.98 -1.29
C ASP A 4 -42.63 -32.30 -0.31
N ASN A 5 -41.39 -31.93 -0.66
CA ASN A 5 -40.21 -32.12 0.18
C ASN A 5 -39.95 -30.86 1.04
N PRO A 6 -40.37 -30.85 2.32
CA PRO A 6 -40.23 -29.68 3.21
C PRO A 6 -38.77 -29.37 3.62
N PHE A 7 -37.81 -30.21 3.22
CA PHE A 7 -36.38 -30.01 3.44
C PHE A 7 -35.62 -29.63 2.16
N ALA A 8 -36.32 -29.33 1.06
CA ALA A 8 -35.69 -28.80 -0.14
C ALA A 8 -35.00 -27.48 0.19
N ALA A 9 -33.68 -27.42 -0.07
CA ALA A 9 -32.90 -26.21 0.14
C ALA A 9 -33.55 -25.05 -0.66
N PRO A 10 -33.77 -23.87 -0.04
CA PRO A 10 -34.33 -22.74 -0.75
C PRO A 10 -33.46 -22.41 -1.96
N THR A 11 -34.00 -22.58 -3.17
CA THR A 11 -33.40 -22.05 -4.40
C THR A 11 -33.65 -20.55 -4.47
N VAL A 12 -33.19 -19.83 -3.46
CA VAL A 12 -32.99 -18.40 -3.57
C VAL A 12 -31.84 -18.25 -4.57
N PRO A 13 -31.96 -17.42 -5.62
CA PRO A 13 -30.81 -17.07 -6.42
C PRO A 13 -29.75 -16.57 -5.44
N LEU A 14 -28.67 -17.35 -5.29
CA LEU A 14 -27.47 -16.83 -4.65
C LEU A 14 -27.19 -15.57 -5.45
N VAL A 15 -27.31 -14.41 -4.81
CA VAL A 15 -26.75 -13.18 -5.35
C VAL A 15 -25.24 -13.35 -5.17
N ASP A 16 -24.69 -14.31 -5.90
CA ASP A 16 -23.32 -14.31 -6.34
C ASP A 16 -23.25 -13.03 -7.14
N THR A 17 -22.87 -11.97 -6.43
CA THR A 17 -22.60 -10.68 -7.03
C THR A 17 -21.39 -10.95 -7.89
N GLN A 18 -21.63 -11.40 -9.13
CA GLN A 18 -20.58 -11.68 -10.09
C GLN A 18 -19.72 -10.43 -10.10
N PRO A 19 -18.44 -10.54 -9.71
CA PRO A 19 -17.64 -9.36 -9.49
C PRO A 19 -17.54 -8.63 -10.83
N SER A 20 -17.86 -7.34 -10.82
CA SER A 20 -18.07 -6.52 -12.02
C SER A 20 -16.97 -6.74 -13.06
N GLU A 21 -17.36 -6.81 -14.34
CA GLU A 21 -16.42 -6.96 -15.45
C GLU A 21 -15.37 -5.84 -15.40
N LEU A 22 -14.09 -6.24 -15.38
CA LEU A 22 -12.95 -5.32 -15.33
C LEU A 22 -12.69 -4.71 -16.71
N GLN A 23 -13.62 -3.88 -17.20
CA GLN A 23 -13.48 -3.20 -18.48
C GLN A 23 -12.21 -2.33 -18.51
N GLY A 24 -11.34 -2.58 -19.49
CA GLY A 24 -10.08 -1.83 -19.68
C GLY A 24 -8.85 -2.40 -18.93
N TRP A 25 -9.00 -3.48 -18.18
CA TRP A 25 -7.87 -4.18 -17.54
C TRP A 25 -7.42 -5.37 -18.39
N THR A 26 -6.11 -5.59 -18.44
CA THR A 26 -5.51 -6.75 -19.12
C THR A 26 -4.66 -7.52 -18.12
N ALA A 27 -4.63 -8.85 -18.25
CA ALA A 27 -3.79 -9.70 -17.40
C ALA A 27 -2.31 -9.31 -17.45
N GLY A 28 -1.81 -8.90 -18.62
CA GLY A 28 -0.44 -8.41 -18.78
C GLY A 28 -0.14 -7.16 -17.93
N ARG A 29 -1.06 -6.18 -17.92
CA ARG A 29 -0.90 -4.97 -17.09
C ARG A 29 -0.91 -5.31 -15.60
N LEU A 30 -1.79 -6.19 -15.15
CA LEU A 30 -1.86 -6.61 -13.75
C LEU A 30 -0.61 -7.41 -13.32
N ASN A 31 -0.10 -8.28 -14.18
CA ASN A 31 1.17 -8.98 -13.93
C ASN A 31 2.33 -7.99 -13.81
N LEU A 32 2.40 -6.99 -14.69
CA LEU A 32 3.41 -5.93 -14.60
C LEU A 32 3.29 -5.16 -13.28
N LEU A 33 2.07 -4.83 -12.84
CA LEU A 33 1.86 -4.17 -11.54
C LEU A 33 2.29 -5.05 -10.36
N GLY A 34 2.04 -6.36 -10.43
CA GLY A 34 2.55 -7.32 -9.43
C GLY A 34 4.08 -7.32 -9.37
N TRP A 35 4.76 -7.37 -10.51
CA TRP A 35 6.23 -7.26 -10.56
C TRP A 35 6.76 -5.92 -10.07
N LEU A 36 6.05 -4.82 -10.35
CA LEU A 36 6.38 -3.51 -9.82
C LEU A 36 6.22 -3.45 -8.29
N CYS A 37 5.18 -4.08 -7.73
CA CYS A 37 5.07 -4.23 -6.27
C CYS A 37 6.26 -5.01 -5.71
N LEU A 38 6.70 -6.08 -6.39
CA LEU A 38 7.88 -6.84 -5.97
C LEU A 38 9.16 -6.00 -6.00
N ALA A 39 9.36 -5.20 -7.05
CA ALA A 39 10.46 -4.25 -7.12
C ALA A 39 10.38 -3.22 -5.98
N GLY A 40 9.18 -2.72 -5.66
CA GLY A 40 8.91 -1.85 -4.53
C GLY A 40 9.24 -2.50 -3.18
N VAL A 41 8.88 -3.76 -2.98
CA VAL A 41 9.22 -4.54 -1.78
C VAL A 41 10.72 -4.67 -1.62
N LEU A 42 11.42 -5.06 -2.69
CA LEU A 42 12.88 -5.21 -2.66
C LEU A 42 13.57 -3.87 -2.37
N GLY A 43 13.12 -2.79 -3.02
CA GLY A 43 13.69 -1.46 -2.78
C GLY A 43 13.44 -0.94 -1.36
N ASN A 44 12.21 -1.08 -0.83
CA ASN A 44 11.92 -0.65 0.54
C ASN A 44 12.67 -1.51 1.56
N THR A 45 12.83 -2.81 1.30
CA THR A 45 13.64 -3.69 2.15
C THR A 45 15.10 -3.29 2.12
N LEU A 46 15.64 -2.93 0.94
CA LEU A 46 17.02 -2.47 0.80
C LEU A 46 17.27 -1.16 1.54
N LEU A 47 16.38 -0.17 1.42
CA LEU A 47 16.45 1.08 2.20
C LEU A 47 16.37 0.81 3.70
N TRP A 48 15.46 -0.08 4.11
CA TRP A 48 15.33 -0.41 5.52
C TRP A 48 16.58 -1.10 6.08
N LEU A 49 17.20 -2.00 5.30
CA LEU A 49 18.46 -2.65 5.67
C LEU A 49 19.65 -1.69 5.65
N SER A 50 19.66 -0.69 4.75
CA SER A 50 20.75 0.30 4.67
C SER A 50 20.85 1.14 5.94
N SER A 51 19.72 1.40 6.62
CA SER A 51 19.68 2.06 7.94
C SER A 51 20.47 1.33 9.03
N PHE A 52 20.71 0.02 8.89
CA PHE A 52 21.55 -0.75 9.81
C PHE A 52 22.99 -0.93 9.30
N ALA A 53 23.22 -0.70 8.01
CA ALA A 53 24.48 -0.99 7.33
C ALA A 53 25.51 0.15 7.45
N GLY A 54 25.17 1.28 8.07
CA GLY A 54 26.01 2.49 8.16
C GLY A 54 27.40 2.32 8.80
N VAL A 55 27.68 1.17 9.44
CA VAL A 55 29.01 0.84 10.00
C VAL A 55 29.95 0.21 8.95
N TRP A 56 29.42 -0.35 7.86
CA TRP A 56 30.17 -1.20 6.94
C TRP A 56 30.46 -0.55 5.58
N LEU A 57 29.77 0.54 5.24
CA LEU A 57 29.74 1.15 3.91
C LEU A 57 30.04 2.64 4.01
N ASP A 58 30.61 3.19 2.93
CA ASP A 58 30.95 4.61 2.83
C ASP A 58 29.67 5.47 2.92
N PRO A 59 29.54 6.35 3.93
CA PRO A 59 28.32 7.13 4.17
C PRO A 59 27.92 8.00 2.98
N ALA A 60 28.88 8.52 2.21
CA ALA A 60 28.59 9.39 1.07
C ALA A 60 27.89 8.64 -0.08
N GLN A 61 28.29 7.41 -0.37
CA GLN A 61 27.68 6.61 -1.43
C GLN A 61 26.31 6.08 -1.02
N LEU A 62 26.17 5.70 0.26
CA LEU A 62 24.89 5.28 0.82
C LEU A 62 23.84 6.39 0.78
N GLN A 63 24.23 7.62 1.08
CA GLN A 63 23.34 8.77 1.05
C GLN A 63 22.79 9.02 -0.35
N VAL A 64 23.65 9.08 -1.38
CA VAL A 64 23.21 9.27 -2.77
C VAL A 64 22.28 8.14 -3.23
N LEU A 65 22.60 6.89 -2.87
CA LEU A 65 21.73 5.76 -3.18
C LEU A 65 20.36 5.90 -2.49
N ASN A 66 20.35 6.23 -1.19
CA ASN A 66 19.12 6.36 -0.41
C ASN A 66 18.24 7.49 -0.95
N ASP A 67 18.80 8.64 -1.31
CA ASP A 67 18.05 9.77 -1.86
C ASP A 67 17.35 9.40 -3.18
N TRP A 68 18.09 8.87 -4.15
CA TRP A 68 17.53 8.52 -5.45
C TRP A 68 16.57 7.33 -5.39
N LEU A 69 16.91 6.33 -4.59
CA LEU A 69 16.07 5.15 -4.40
C LEU A 69 14.79 5.50 -3.62
N GLY A 70 14.89 6.36 -2.61
CA GLY A 70 13.75 6.90 -1.84
C GLY A 70 12.74 7.57 -2.76
N VAL A 71 13.21 8.53 -3.57
CA VAL A 71 12.37 9.24 -4.55
C VAL A 71 11.73 8.26 -5.54
N ALA A 72 12.51 7.33 -6.09
CA ALA A 72 11.99 6.34 -7.03
C ALA A 72 10.90 5.47 -6.40
N LEU A 73 11.08 5.06 -5.14
CA LEU A 73 10.12 4.25 -4.40
C LEU A 73 8.87 5.02 -3.98
N VAL A 74 9.00 6.30 -3.63
CA VAL A 74 7.83 7.16 -3.35
C VAL A 74 6.99 7.34 -4.61
N LEU A 75 7.63 7.62 -5.75
CA LEU A 75 6.94 7.73 -7.05
C LEU A 75 6.27 6.40 -7.43
N LEU A 76 6.99 5.29 -7.28
CA LEU A 76 6.46 3.95 -7.55
C LEU A 76 5.29 3.63 -6.63
N GLY A 77 5.40 3.91 -5.34
CA GLY A 77 4.35 3.72 -4.34
C GLY A 77 3.10 4.54 -4.66
N CYS A 78 3.26 5.82 -5.01
CA CYS A 78 2.17 6.68 -5.45
C CYS A 78 1.47 6.11 -6.68
N TYR A 79 2.24 5.68 -7.69
CA TYR A 79 1.70 5.05 -8.89
C TYR A 79 0.91 3.77 -8.56
N LEU A 80 1.50 2.85 -7.78
CA LEU A 80 0.86 1.60 -7.39
C LEU A 80 -0.42 1.84 -6.60
N LEU A 81 -0.44 2.84 -5.72
CA LEU A 81 -1.59 3.19 -4.90
C LEU A 81 -2.73 3.78 -5.74
N LEU A 82 -2.41 4.58 -6.76
CA LEU A 82 -3.40 5.04 -7.76
C LEU A 82 -3.97 3.89 -8.60
N GLN A 83 -3.15 2.90 -8.96
CA GLN A 83 -3.60 1.71 -9.70
C GLN A 83 -4.49 0.81 -8.84
N LEU A 84 -4.12 0.60 -7.58
CA LEU A 84 -4.94 -0.12 -6.60
C LEU A 84 -6.30 0.56 -6.43
N LYS A 85 -6.32 1.89 -6.32
CA LYS A 85 -7.55 2.66 -6.24
C LYS A 85 -8.45 2.38 -7.46
N GLN A 86 -7.92 2.50 -8.68
CA GLN A 86 -8.70 2.25 -9.90
C GLN A 86 -9.25 0.81 -9.94
N LEU A 87 -8.44 -0.17 -9.53
CA LEU A 87 -8.86 -1.55 -9.45
C LEU A 87 -9.97 -1.76 -8.40
N ALA A 88 -9.82 -1.14 -7.23
CA ALA A 88 -10.79 -1.25 -6.14
C ALA A 88 -12.12 -0.56 -6.49
N GLU A 89 -12.09 0.56 -7.21
CA GLU A 89 -13.29 1.22 -7.73
C GLU A 89 -13.97 0.36 -8.79
N ALA A 90 -13.22 -0.20 -9.75
CA ALA A 90 -13.77 -1.02 -10.83
C ALA A 90 -14.35 -2.36 -10.33
N ARG A 91 -13.70 -3.00 -9.36
CA ARG A 91 -14.07 -4.35 -8.90
C ARG A 91 -15.03 -4.36 -7.71
N PHE A 92 -14.86 -3.43 -6.78
CA PHE A 92 -15.57 -3.43 -5.49
C PHE A 92 -16.46 -2.19 -5.28
N ASN A 93 -16.64 -1.35 -6.32
CA ASN A 93 -17.41 -0.10 -6.26
C ASN A 93 -16.97 0.81 -5.08
N ALA A 94 -15.67 0.81 -4.78
CA ALA A 94 -15.11 1.42 -3.59
C ALA A 94 -14.90 2.94 -3.71
N GLN A 95 -16.00 3.69 -3.89
CA GLN A 95 -15.98 5.15 -4.10
C GLN A 95 -15.42 5.95 -2.90
N GLY A 96 -15.37 5.35 -1.71
CA GLY A 96 -14.86 5.98 -0.49
C GLY A 96 -13.33 6.15 -0.42
N LEU A 97 -12.57 5.57 -1.35
CA LEU A 97 -11.10 5.55 -1.33
C LEU A 97 -10.44 6.77 -2.00
N GLN A 98 -11.18 7.58 -2.76
CA GLN A 98 -10.60 8.68 -3.53
C GLN A 98 -9.84 9.70 -2.67
N ARG A 99 -10.47 10.16 -1.60
CA ARG A 99 -9.90 11.18 -0.70
C ARG A 99 -8.64 10.70 0.02
N PRO A 100 -8.64 9.57 0.74
CA PRO A 100 -7.44 9.12 1.45
C PRO A 100 -6.28 8.83 0.49
N VAL A 101 -6.56 8.29 -0.70
CA VAL A 101 -5.54 8.03 -1.72
C VAL A 101 -4.86 9.32 -2.18
N TRP A 102 -5.63 10.34 -2.55
CA TRP A 102 -5.06 11.61 -2.99
C TRP A 102 -4.29 12.33 -1.89
N VAL A 103 -4.79 12.29 -0.65
CA VAL A 103 -4.09 12.86 0.51
C VAL A 103 -2.76 12.14 0.73
N MET A 104 -2.73 10.80 0.66
CA MET A 104 -1.50 10.01 0.78
C MET A 104 -0.50 10.38 -0.33
N VAL A 105 -0.93 10.37 -1.59
CA VAL A 105 -0.05 10.69 -2.73
C VAL A 105 0.53 12.10 -2.62
N LEU A 106 -0.32 13.11 -2.38
CA LEU A 106 0.12 14.50 -2.31
C LEU A 106 1.07 14.70 -1.13
N PHE A 107 0.73 14.14 0.03
CA PHE A 107 1.55 14.25 1.22
C PHE A 107 2.89 13.54 1.07
N SER A 108 2.92 12.31 0.54
CA SER A 108 4.16 11.57 0.30
C SER A 108 5.09 12.32 -0.66
N LEU A 109 4.56 12.91 -1.74
CA LEU A 109 5.37 13.70 -2.67
C LEU A 109 5.91 14.99 -2.05
N LEU A 110 5.08 15.71 -1.28
CA LEU A 110 5.50 16.92 -0.58
C LEU A 110 6.52 16.62 0.52
N PHE A 111 6.33 15.52 1.25
CA PHE A 111 7.22 15.10 2.32
C PHE A 111 8.59 14.70 1.78
N GLU A 112 8.62 13.83 0.76
CA GLU A 112 9.87 13.41 0.10
C GLU A 112 10.60 14.59 -0.54
N GLY A 113 9.87 15.42 -1.29
CA GLY A 113 10.44 16.63 -1.90
C GLY A 113 10.94 17.64 -0.88
N GLY A 114 10.24 17.77 0.26
CA GLY A 114 10.67 18.61 1.38
C GLY A 114 11.96 18.12 2.01
N MET A 115 12.10 16.80 2.22
CA MET A 115 13.31 16.19 2.77
C MET A 115 14.52 16.39 1.84
N LEU A 116 14.35 16.25 0.53
CA LEU A 116 15.43 16.52 -0.44
C LEU A 116 15.90 17.99 -0.44
N LEU A 117 14.97 18.94 -0.27
CA LEU A 117 15.29 20.37 -0.31
C LEU A 117 15.89 20.88 1.00
N LEU A 118 15.44 20.35 2.14
CA LEU A 118 15.89 20.78 3.47
C LEU A 118 17.11 20.00 3.96
N GLY A 119 17.42 18.86 3.34
CA GLY A 119 18.48 17.96 3.76
C GLY A 119 18.07 17.07 4.95
N GLU A 120 18.80 15.98 5.16
CA GLU A 120 18.56 15.10 6.31
C GLU A 120 18.92 15.79 7.63
N PRO A 121 18.14 15.58 8.70
CA PRO A 121 18.46 16.12 10.01
C PRO A 121 19.78 15.53 10.51
N THR A 122 20.68 16.39 10.98
CA THR A 122 22.01 16.04 11.52
C THR A 122 21.98 15.24 12.82
N GLY A 123 20.79 15.02 13.40
CA GLY A 123 20.59 14.30 14.65
C GLY A 123 20.64 15.17 15.91
N GLU A 124 21.05 16.44 15.78
CA GLU A 124 20.84 17.44 16.83
C GLU A 124 19.35 17.80 16.92
N LEU A 125 18.90 18.27 18.09
CA LEU A 125 17.51 18.64 18.33
C LEU A 125 17.18 19.96 17.63
N ASP A 126 17.13 19.90 16.30
CA ASP A 126 16.96 21.03 15.41
C ASP A 126 15.56 21.06 14.79
N TRP A 127 15.18 22.22 14.26
CA TRP A 127 13.91 22.40 13.56
C TRP A 127 13.64 21.38 12.44
N PRO A 128 14.62 20.96 11.61
CA PRO A 128 14.43 19.93 10.59
C PRO A 128 14.06 18.55 11.17
N LEU A 129 14.59 18.19 12.35
CA LEU A 129 14.25 16.95 13.02
C LEU A 129 12.79 16.96 13.50
N PHE A 130 12.32 18.07 14.07
CA PHE A 130 10.91 18.20 14.45
C PHE A 130 9.99 18.11 13.23
N LEU A 131 10.39 18.72 12.11
CA LEU A 131 9.61 18.68 10.88
C LEU A 131 9.52 17.26 10.29
N SER A 132 10.64 16.52 10.28
CA SER A 132 10.66 15.13 9.80
C SER A 132 9.83 14.21 10.69
N LEU A 133 9.94 14.33 12.02
CA LEU A 133 9.14 13.58 12.97
C LEU A 133 7.64 13.89 12.85
N ALA A 134 7.28 15.17 12.71
CA ALA A 134 5.90 15.58 12.48
C ALA A 134 5.37 15.02 11.15
N GLY A 135 6.19 15.02 10.11
CA GLY A 135 5.83 14.45 8.82
C GLY A 135 5.62 12.94 8.86
N VAL A 136 6.50 12.20 9.55
CA VAL A 136 6.34 10.75 9.80
C VAL A 136 5.06 10.46 10.59
N PHE A 137 4.78 11.25 11.63
CA PHE A 137 3.54 11.13 12.41
C PHE A 137 2.30 11.35 11.53
N LEU A 138 2.30 12.41 10.72
CA LEU A 138 1.20 12.71 9.79
C LEU A 138 1.03 11.62 8.73
N LEU A 139 2.13 11.07 8.20
CA LEU A 139 2.10 9.92 7.30
C LEU A 139 1.43 8.72 7.98
N GLY A 140 1.74 8.48 9.26
CA GLY A 140 1.06 7.50 10.10
C GLY A 140 -0.45 7.73 10.20
N CYS A 141 -0.89 8.98 10.40
CA CYS A 141 -2.31 9.35 10.43
C CYS A 141 -3.02 9.06 9.11
N ILE A 142 -2.37 9.41 7.99
CA ILE A 142 -2.94 9.21 6.66
C ILE A 142 -3.01 7.71 6.34
N SER A 143 -1.97 6.95 6.65
CA SER A 143 -1.92 5.50 6.47
C SER A 143 -2.99 4.78 7.30
N LEU A 144 -3.15 5.15 8.58
CA LEU A 144 -4.23 4.65 9.44
C LEU A 144 -5.61 4.96 8.85
N TRP A 145 -5.82 6.19 8.39
CA TRP A 145 -7.09 6.59 7.79
C TRP A 145 -7.40 5.80 6.51
N LEU A 146 -6.39 5.59 5.66
CA LEU A 146 -6.47 4.79 4.45
C LEU A 146 -6.81 3.33 4.76
N GLY A 147 -6.11 2.70 5.71
CA GLY A 147 -6.36 1.32 6.12
C GLY A 147 -7.77 1.12 6.69
N ILE A 148 -8.27 2.05 7.52
CA ILE A 148 -9.66 2.01 8.02
C ILE A 148 -10.67 2.11 6.87
N ARG A 149 -10.38 2.95 5.86
CA ARG A 149 -11.25 3.09 4.67
C ARG A 149 -11.22 1.84 3.79
N LEU A 150 -10.07 1.17 3.65
CA LEU A 150 -9.97 -0.11 2.96
C LEU A 150 -10.81 -1.20 3.64
N LEU A 151 -10.83 -1.27 4.97
CA LEU A 151 -11.65 -2.24 5.72
C LEU A 151 -13.17 -2.06 5.53
N ARG A 152 -13.61 -0.85 5.16
CA ARG A 152 -15.04 -0.57 4.91
C ARG A 152 -15.53 -1.01 3.54
N VAL A 153 -14.64 -1.50 2.67
CA VAL A 153 -15.04 -2.05 1.37
C VAL A 153 -15.64 -3.44 1.57
N GLU A 154 -16.80 -3.69 0.99
CA GLU A 154 -17.52 -4.97 1.10
C GLU A 154 -17.09 -5.95 -0.02
N ASN A 155 -17.27 -7.26 0.20
CA ASN A 155 -17.00 -8.33 -0.78
C ASN A 155 -15.56 -8.36 -1.35
N VAL A 156 -14.56 -8.08 -0.51
CA VAL A 156 -13.14 -8.03 -0.90
C VAL A 156 -12.37 -9.32 -0.61
N TYR A 157 -11.34 -9.59 -1.40
CA TYR A 157 -10.43 -10.72 -1.18
C TYR A 157 -9.76 -10.65 0.21
N PRO A 158 -9.41 -11.81 0.80
CA PRO A 158 -8.65 -11.86 2.05
C PRO A 158 -7.34 -11.06 2.00
N SER A 159 -6.66 -11.03 0.84
CA SER A 159 -5.44 -10.24 0.63
C SER A 159 -5.68 -8.73 0.80
N PHE A 160 -6.84 -8.23 0.38
CA PHE A 160 -7.19 -6.82 0.53
C PHE A 160 -7.43 -6.45 2.00
N ARG A 161 -8.07 -7.34 2.77
CA ARG A 161 -8.22 -7.17 4.23
C ARG A 161 -6.88 -7.24 4.95
N LEU A 162 -6.01 -8.16 4.55
CA LEU A 162 -4.66 -8.26 5.10
C LEU A 162 -3.87 -6.98 4.87
N MET A 163 -3.90 -6.45 3.63
CA MET A 163 -3.29 -5.16 3.28
C MET A 163 -3.80 -4.05 4.21
N ALA A 164 -5.12 -3.93 4.36
CA ALA A 164 -5.72 -2.89 5.19
C ALA A 164 -5.27 -2.96 6.67
N TRP A 165 -5.18 -4.16 7.24
CA TRP A 165 -4.67 -4.36 8.61
C TRP A 165 -3.20 -4.02 8.74
N LEU A 166 -2.40 -4.36 7.73
CA LEU A 166 -0.97 -4.05 7.69
C LEU A 166 -0.73 -2.54 7.55
N ASP A 167 -1.54 -1.84 6.75
CA ASP A 167 -1.51 -0.37 6.68
C ASP A 167 -1.90 0.27 8.01
N ILE A 168 -2.93 -0.25 8.69
CA ILE A 168 -3.31 0.22 10.05
C ILE A 168 -2.15 0.02 11.03
N ALA A 169 -1.56 -1.17 11.06
CA ALA A 169 -0.45 -1.48 11.95
C ALA A 169 0.77 -0.59 11.66
N GLY A 170 1.15 -0.46 10.39
CA GLY A 170 2.23 0.41 9.95
C GLY A 170 1.98 1.87 10.31
N GLY A 171 0.77 2.38 10.06
CA GLY A 171 0.38 3.74 10.42
C GLY A 171 0.46 4.03 11.92
N VAL A 172 -0.02 3.12 12.76
CA VAL A 172 0.10 3.23 14.23
C VAL A 172 1.56 3.18 14.68
N MET A 173 2.39 2.35 14.05
CA MET A 173 3.81 2.27 14.35
C MET A 173 4.56 3.55 13.96
N LEU A 174 4.23 4.18 12.81
CA LEU A 174 4.81 5.46 12.39
C LEU A 174 4.45 6.61 13.35
N MET A 175 3.28 6.58 13.98
CA MET A 175 2.91 7.56 15.00
C MET A 175 3.75 7.48 16.29
N SER A 176 4.47 6.38 16.48
CA SER A 176 5.29 6.14 17.67
C SER A 176 6.77 6.28 17.33
N LEU A 177 7.47 7.15 18.04
CA LEU A 177 8.92 7.33 17.93
C LEU A 177 9.70 6.02 18.07
N LEU A 178 9.27 5.14 18.98
CA LEU A 178 9.97 3.87 19.23
C LEU A 178 9.69 2.82 18.16
N LEU A 179 8.48 2.79 17.61
CA LEU A 179 8.05 1.77 16.65
C LEU A 179 8.22 2.21 15.21
N ALA A 180 8.47 3.49 14.93
CA ALA A 180 8.64 4.03 13.58
C ALA A 180 9.77 3.30 12.81
N LEU A 181 10.85 2.92 13.50
CA LEU A 181 11.93 2.13 12.90
C LEU A 181 11.48 0.74 12.41
N LEU A 182 10.47 0.16 13.06
CA LEU A 182 9.90 -1.15 12.72
C LEU A 182 8.67 -1.05 11.81
N ALA A 183 8.11 0.15 11.61
CA ALA A 183 6.94 0.38 10.77
C ALA A 183 7.11 -0.05 9.30
N PRO A 184 8.31 -0.04 8.69
CA PRO A 184 8.49 -0.58 7.34
C PRO A 184 8.12 -2.06 7.22
N LEU A 185 8.20 -2.87 8.28
CA LEU A 185 7.85 -4.29 8.24
C LEU A 185 6.39 -4.54 7.82
N PRO A 186 5.37 -4.00 8.53
CA PRO A 186 3.99 -4.15 8.08
C PRO A 186 3.72 -3.44 6.75
N LEU A 187 4.33 -2.29 6.47
CA LEU A 187 4.12 -1.57 5.20
C LEU A 187 4.65 -2.34 3.97
N ILE A 188 5.81 -2.99 4.11
CA ILE A 188 6.33 -3.94 3.10
C ILE A 188 5.39 -5.13 2.96
N GLY A 189 4.84 -5.62 4.07
CA GLY A 189 3.80 -6.65 4.06
C GLY A 189 2.54 -6.21 3.30
N ALA A 190 2.12 -4.94 3.43
CA ALA A 190 0.99 -4.39 2.69
C ALA A 190 1.27 -4.37 1.18
N LEU A 191 2.49 -3.99 0.76
CA LEU A 191 2.94 -4.08 -0.64
C LEU A 191 2.94 -5.53 -1.17
N LEU A 192 3.33 -6.51 -0.35
CA LEU A 192 3.22 -7.94 -0.71
C LEU A 192 1.77 -8.39 -0.86
N ALA A 193 0.88 -7.96 0.04
CA ALA A 193 -0.55 -8.26 -0.07
C ALA A 193 -1.16 -7.62 -1.34
N GLN A 194 -0.72 -6.42 -1.70
CA GLN A 194 -1.07 -5.74 -2.94
C GLN A 194 -0.55 -6.48 -4.19
N MET A 195 0.70 -6.97 -4.16
CA MET A 195 1.27 -7.82 -5.22
C MET A 195 0.41 -9.07 -5.46
N LEU A 196 0.07 -9.79 -4.39
CA LEU A 196 -0.75 -11.00 -4.47
C LEU A 196 -2.15 -10.71 -5.00
N LEU A 197 -2.73 -9.57 -4.64
CA LEU A 197 -4.00 -9.11 -5.21
C LEU A 197 -3.89 -8.92 -6.72
N PHE A 198 -2.87 -8.24 -7.23
CA PHE A 198 -2.72 -8.01 -8.66
C PHE A 198 -2.52 -9.32 -9.44
N PHE A 199 -1.67 -10.23 -8.96
CA PHE A 199 -1.48 -11.53 -9.61
C PHE A 199 -2.75 -12.39 -9.58
N ARG A 200 -3.48 -12.38 -8.47
CA ARG A 200 -4.76 -13.10 -8.37
C ARG A 200 -5.78 -12.61 -9.38
N VAL A 201 -5.95 -11.29 -9.49
CA VAL A 201 -6.87 -10.72 -10.47
C VAL A 201 -6.38 -10.95 -11.90
N ALA A 202 -5.06 -10.97 -12.13
CA ALA A 202 -4.49 -11.30 -13.43
C ALA A 202 -4.82 -12.74 -13.87
N ALA A 203 -4.72 -13.71 -12.95
CA ALA A 203 -5.04 -15.10 -13.20
C ALA A 203 -6.54 -15.29 -13.53
N GLU A 204 -7.43 -14.63 -12.77
CA GLU A 204 -8.88 -14.66 -13.06
C GLU A 204 -9.21 -14.14 -14.47
N LEU A 205 -8.50 -13.11 -14.95
CA LEU A 205 -8.67 -12.59 -16.31
C LEU A 205 -8.06 -13.47 -17.42
N GLN A 206 -7.18 -14.41 -17.07
CA GLN A 206 -6.64 -15.39 -18.03
C GLN A 206 -7.53 -16.63 -18.13
N GLU A 207 -8.28 -16.93 -17.07
CA GLU A 207 -9.21 -18.07 -16.99
C GLU A 207 -10.61 -17.74 -17.54
N ALA A 208 -10.96 -16.45 -17.66
CA ALA A 208 -12.21 -15.95 -18.23
C ALA A 208 -12.16 -15.80 -19.76
#